data_AF-A0A3Q7IG32-F1
#
_entry.id   AF-A0A3Q7IG32-F1
#
_cell.length_a   1.000
_cell.length_b   1.000
_cell.length_c   1.000
_cell.angle_alpha   90.00
_cell.angle_beta   90.00
_cell.angle_gamma   90.00
#
_symmetry.space_group_name_H-M   'P 1'
#
loop_
_entity.id
_entity.type
_entity.pdbx_description
1 polymer ?
#
loop_
_entity_poly.entity_id
_entity_poly.type
_entity_poly.pdbx_seq_one_letter_code
_entity_poly.pdbx_strand_id
1 'polypeptide(L)' 'MLKRTYNIILERVYSNKSGVFFIDGPGGTGKTFLYRALLAAIRTKGFISLATASSGMAASILPGG' A
#
# COMPACT_ATOMS: atom_id res chain seq x y z
N MET A 1 5.83 -13.63 -2.33
CA MET A 1 5.07 -12.80 -3.29
C MET A 1 4.92 -11.34 -2.82
N LEU A 2 4.31 -11.09 -1.65
CA LEU A 2 4.09 -9.72 -1.12
C LEU A 2 5.35 -8.85 -0.98
N LYS A 3 6.48 -9.42 -0.57
CA LYS A 3 7.77 -8.70 -0.46
C LYS A 3 8.26 -8.16 -1.80
N ARG A 4 8.03 -8.90 -2.90
CA ARG A 4 8.40 -8.46 -4.24
C ARG A 4 7.50 -7.31 -4.70
N THR A 5 6.19 -7.42 -4.50
CA THR A 5 5.23 -6.35 -4.78
C THR A 5 5.55 -5.09 -4.00
N TYR A 6 5.85 -5.22 -2.71
CA TYR A 6 6.27 -4.11 -1.84
C TYR A 6 7.49 -3.37 -2.42
N ASN A 7 8.55 -4.10 -2.76
CA ASN A 7 9.77 -3.50 -3.31
C ASN A 7 9.53 -2.80 -4.64
N ILE A 8 8.77 -3.42 -5.56
CA ILE A 8 8.48 -2.84 -6.89
C ILE A 8 7.73 -1.51 -6.75
N ILE A 9 6.72 -1.47 -5.87
CA ILE A 9 5.93 -0.26 -5.66
C ILE A 9 6.79 0.84 -5.02
N LEU A 10 7.58 0.51 -3.99
CA LEU A 10 8.46 1.49 -3.35
C LEU A 10 9.54 2.02 -4.29
N GLU A 11 10.17 1.16 -5.09
CA GLU A 11 11.15 1.58 -6.08
C GLU A 11 10.54 2.58 -7.08
N ARG A 12 9.31 2.32 -7.53
CA ARG A 12 8.57 3.22 -8.42
C ARG A 12 8.31 4.58 -7.75
N VAL A 13 7.81 4.58 -6.51
CA VAL A 13 7.53 5.78 -5.73
C VAL A 13 8.80 6.60 -5.50
N TYR A 14 9.88 5.96 -5.04
CA TYR A 14 11.14 6.64 -4.77
C TYR A 14 11.88 7.11 -6.02
N SER A 15 11.63 6.47 -7.16
CA SER A 15 12.10 6.94 -8.47
C SER A 15 11.27 8.10 -9.03
N ASN A 16 10.27 8.59 -8.28
CA ASN A 16 9.33 9.62 -8.70
C ASN A 16 8.65 9.31 -10.05
N LYS A 17 8.36 8.03 -10.31
CA LYS A 17 7.69 7.58 -11.53
C LYS A 17 6.21 7.37 -11.24
N SER A 18 5.35 7.94 -12.08
CA SER A 18 3.91 7.68 -12.00
C SER A 18 3.59 6.21 -12.31
N GLY A 19 2.52 5.70 -11.71
CA GLY A 19 2.06 4.34 -11.92
C GLY A 19 0.77 4.04 -11.17
N VAL A 20 0.00 3.10 -11.70
CA VAL A 20 -1.20 2.55 -11.08
C VAL A 20 -0.99 1.05 -10.91
N PHE A 21 -1.31 0.52 -9.73
CA PHE A 21 -1.08 -0.87 -9.37
C PHE A 21 -2.38 -1.51 -8.88
N PHE A 22 -2.71 -2.68 -9.41
CA PHE A 22 -3.78 -3.53 -8.90
C PHE A 22 -3.16 -4.69 -8.13
N ILE A 23 -3.57 -4.86 -6.87
CA ILE A 23 -3.12 -5.97 -6.01
C ILE A 23 -4.33 -6.86 -5.75
N ASP A 24 -4.39 -7.97 -6.46
CA ASP A 24 -5.39 -9.00 -6.24
C ASP A 24 -4.77 -10.28 -5.66
N GLY A 25 -5.56 -11.03 -4.91
CA GLY A 25 -5.17 -12.35 -4.44
C GLY A 25 -6.25 -13.01 -3.58
N PRO A 26 -6.12 -14.29 -3.25
CA PRO A 26 -7.05 -15.00 -2.37
C PRO A 26 -7.21 -14.35 -0.99
N GLY A 27 -8.31 -14.63 -0.28
CA GLY A 27 -8.47 -14.25 1.12
C GLY A 27 -7.30 -14.76 1.99
N GLY A 28 -6.92 -14.01 3.02
CA GLY A 28 -5.84 -14.40 3.95
C GLY A 28 -4.41 -14.21 3.43
N THR A 29 -4.21 -13.72 2.20
CA THR A 29 -2.88 -13.49 1.60
C THR A 29 -2.13 -12.26 2.12
N GLY A 30 -2.51 -11.69 3.26
CA GLY A 30 -1.78 -10.58 3.87
C GLY A 30 -1.79 -9.25 3.09
N LYS A 31 -2.71 -9.06 2.14
CA LYS A 31 -2.84 -7.79 1.39
C LYS A 31 -3.01 -6.58 2.31
N THR A 32 -3.80 -6.73 3.36
CA THR A 32 -3.93 -5.76 4.46
C THR A 32 -2.58 -5.32 5.02
N PHE A 33 -1.71 -6.28 5.34
CA PHE A 33 -0.38 -5.99 5.86
C PHE A 33 0.47 -5.24 4.82
N LEU A 34 0.39 -5.61 3.54
CA LEU A 34 1.09 -4.95 2.46
C LEU A 34 0.70 -3.46 2.34
N TYR A 35 -0.60 -3.13 2.36
CA TYR A 35 -1.05 -1.73 2.31
C TYR A 35 -0.56 -0.93 3.51
N ARG A 36 -0.64 -1.50 4.72
CA ARG A 36 -0.14 -0.86 5.95
C ARG A 36 1.36 -0.59 5.87
N ALA A 37 2.14 -1.55 5.41
CA ALA A 37 3.59 -1.43 5.25
C ALA A 37 3.95 -0.35 4.22
N LEU A 38 3.27 -0.32 3.07
CA LEU A 38 3.49 0.70 2.04
C LEU A 38 3.21 2.11 2.57
N LEU A 39 2.06 2.31 3.21
CA LEU A 39 1.69 3.62 3.77
C LEU A 39 2.69 4.09 4.82
N ALA A 40 3.11 3.20 5.72
CA ALA A 40 4.11 3.51 6.74
C ALA A 40 5.46 3.90 6.10
N ALA A 41 5.96 3.11 5.16
CA ALA A 41 7.24 3.37 4.50
C ALA A 41 7.27 4.70 3.74
N ILE A 42 6.19 5.00 2.99
CA ILE A 42 6.07 6.24 2.21
C ILE A 42 6.01 7.45 3.16
N ARG A 43 5.24 7.38 4.26
CA ARG A 43 5.16 8.44 5.28
C ARG A 43 6.48 8.68 5.99
N THR A 44 7.19 7.61 6.37
CA THR A 44 8.51 7.71 7.02
C THR A 44 9.55 8.39 6.12
N LYS A 45 9.40 8.30 4.80
CA LYS A 45 10.25 8.99 3.83
C LYS A 45 9.81 10.43 3.53
N GLY A 46 8.77 10.94 4.17
CA GLY A 46 8.27 12.31 4.00
C GLY A 46 7.42 12.52 2.74
N PHE A 47 7.04 11.45 2.04
CA PHE A 47 6.11 11.54 0.92
C PHE A 47 4.66 11.57 1.40
N ILE A 48 3.80 12.21 0.61
CA ILE A 48 2.36 12.23 0.86
C ILE A 48 1.76 10.90 0.40
N SER A 49 1.06 10.20 1.29
CA SER A 49 0.29 9.01 0.96
C SER A 49 -1.16 9.14 1.42
N LEU A 50 -2.09 8.96 0.47
CA LEU A 50 -3.53 8.92 0.72
C LEU A 50 -4.01 7.48 0.59
N ALA A 51 -4.74 7.03 1.61
CA ALA A 51 -5.39 5.72 1.59
C ALA A 51 -6.90 5.96 1.52
N THR A 52 -7.59 5.22 0.64
CA THR A 52 -9.04 5.35 0.47
C THR A 52 -9.64 3.97 0.40
N ALA A 53 -10.75 3.78 1.10
CA ALA A 53 -11.49 2.54 1.15
C ALA A 53 -12.95 2.80 0.77
N SER A 54 -13.49 2.00 -0.16
CA SER A 54 -14.90 2.09 -0.56
C SER A 54 -15.83 1.24 0.33
N SER A 55 -15.29 0.40 1.22
CA SER A 55 -16.06 -0.39 2.19
C SER A 55 -15.65 -0.08 3.63
N GLY A 56 -16.62 -0.08 4.56
CA GLY A 56 -16.36 0.20 5.98
C GLY A 56 -15.35 -0.75 6.62
N MET A 57 -15.31 -2.01 6.18
CA MET A 57 -14.30 -2.98 6.59
C MET A 57 -12.89 -2.62 6.10
N ALA A 58 -12.76 -2.07 4.89
CA ALA A 58 -11.49 -1.61 4.35
C ALA A 58 -11.02 -0.31 5.02
N ALA A 59 -11.94 0.58 5.45
CA ALA A 59 -11.60 1.80 6.18
C ALA A 59 -10.95 1.48 7.54
N SER A 60 -11.47 0.49 8.27
CA SER A 60 -10.90 0.05 9.56
C SER A 60 -9.49 -0.55 9.45
N ILE A 61 -9.05 -0.91 8.23
CA ILE A 61 -7.77 -1.56 7.95
C ILE A 61 -6.66 -0.54 7.66
N LEU A 62 -7.02 0.68 7.25
CA LEU A 62 -6.07 1.73 6.88
C LEU A 62 -5.69 2.58 8.10
N PRO A 63 -4.40 2.69 8.45
CA PRO A 63 -3.98 3.54 9.56
C PRO A 63 -4.10 5.01 9.15
N GLY A 64 -5.07 5.71 9.73
CA GLY A 64 -5.24 7.16 9.57
C GLY A 64 -6.66 7.63 9.25
N GLY A 65 -7.60 6.72 8.99
CA GLY A 65 -8.92 7.08 8.45
C GLY A 65 -8.88 7.27 6.95
#